data_AF-A0A803JZP2-F1
#
_entry.id   AF-A0A803JZP2-F1
#
_cell.length_a   1.000
_cell.length_b   1.000
_cell.length_c   1.000
_cell.angle_alpha   90.00
_cell.angle_beta   90.00
_cell.angle_gamma   90.00
#
_symmetry.space_group_name_H-M   'P 1'
#
loop_
_entity.id
_entity.type
_entity.pdbx_description
1 polymer ?
#
loop_
_entity_poly.entity_id
_entity_poly.type
_entity_poly.pdbx_seq_one_letter_code
_entity_poly.pdbx_strand_id
1 'polypeptide(L)'
;MLQNGILLAMSLFFLLVEESELLTVPDGWKEDPFTKEDNPRGLLEESSFATLFPKYREAYLKECWPLVQKALNESFVKAELDLIEGSMTVTTTKKTFDPYVIVRARDLIKLLARSVPFEQAVRILQDDMACDIIKIGSLVRNRERFIKRRQRLLGPKGSTLKALELLTNCYIMVQGNTVSALGPFSGLKEVRKVVWDTMKNIHPIYNIKALMIKRELAKDPELRSKSWERFLPQFKHKNVSKRKEPKKKSVKKDYTPFPPPQPESQIDKELASGEYFLKESQKRRKKLEEVKVTFMFFDKPFLYHAREYVLFMQPFLCMQTKQAEAVTKRQEERNKAFIPPKEKPITKPQKASTSAKIDVNAIKDKVKKAKGKKLGALPEEEVKKKLSEKKKKK
;
A
#
# COMPACT_ATOMS: atom_id res chain seq x y z
N MET A 1 -1.07 -17.98 27.68
CA MET A 1 -0.77 -16.59 28.11
C MET A 1 0.72 -16.34 28.36
N LEU A 2 1.52 -17.32 28.82
CA LEU A 2 2.96 -17.13 29.08
C LEU A 2 3.81 -16.76 27.84
N GLN A 3 3.57 -17.36 26.66
CA GLN A 3 4.37 -17.08 25.45
C GLN A 3 4.19 -15.65 24.92
N ASN A 4 2.99 -15.06 25.05
CA ASN A 4 2.75 -13.68 24.64
C ASN A 4 3.35 -12.67 25.63
N GLY A 5 3.50 -13.04 26.91
CA GLY A 5 4.12 -12.20 27.94
C GLY A 5 5.64 -12.08 27.75
N ILE A 6 6.33 -13.15 27.35
CA ILE A 6 7.79 -13.15 27.13
C ILE A 6 8.16 -12.33 25.89
N LEU A 7 7.37 -12.42 24.81
CA LEU A 7 7.61 -11.60 23.61
C LEU A 7 7.37 -10.10 23.87
N LEU A 8 6.38 -9.76 24.69
CA LEU A 8 6.12 -8.38 25.10
C LEU A 8 7.20 -7.88 26.06
N ALA A 9 7.68 -8.72 26.97
CA ALA A 9 8.77 -8.38 27.89
C ALA A 9 10.10 -8.18 27.15
N MET A 10 10.46 -9.03 26.18
CA MET A 10 11.63 -8.80 25.32
C MET A 10 11.48 -7.57 24.42
N SER A 11 10.27 -7.32 23.90
CA SER A 11 9.98 -6.10 23.12
C SER A 11 10.02 -4.82 23.96
N LEU A 12 9.63 -4.88 25.23
CA LEU A 12 9.74 -3.75 26.16
C LEU A 12 11.16 -3.57 26.69
N PHE A 13 11.91 -4.66 26.91
CA PHE A 13 13.30 -4.60 27.35
C PHE A 13 14.20 -3.94 26.28
N PHE A 14 13.90 -4.17 25.00
CA PHE A 14 14.59 -3.49 23.89
C PHE A 14 14.16 -2.02 23.69
N LEU A 15 13.08 -1.57 24.31
CA LEU A 15 12.55 -0.20 24.20
C LEU A 15 12.91 0.69 25.40
N LEU A 16 13.57 0.14 26.43
CA LEU A 16 13.88 0.82 27.70
C LEU A 16 15.38 0.99 27.96
N VAL A 17 16.24 0.64 27.00
CA VAL A 17 17.65 1.02 27.06
C VAL A 17 17.75 2.43 26.47
N GLU A 18 17.98 3.42 27.33
CA GLU A 18 18.33 4.77 26.87
C GLU A 18 19.63 4.69 26.06
N GLU A 19 19.70 5.38 24.91
CA GLU A 19 20.85 5.35 24.00
C GLU A 19 22.17 5.78 24.68
N SER A 20 22.08 6.45 25.84
CA SER A 20 23.17 6.81 26.74
C SER A 20 23.76 5.67 27.58
N GLU A 21 23.06 4.53 27.72
CA GLU A 21 23.55 3.34 28.44
C GLU A 21 24.31 2.36 27.52
N LEU A 22 24.28 2.58 26.21
CA LEU A 22 25.11 1.84 25.27
C LEU A 22 26.57 2.26 25.46
N LEU A 23 27.41 1.34 25.93
CA LEU A 23 28.87 1.50 25.88
C LEU A 23 29.28 1.70 24.41
N THR A 24 29.52 2.96 24.05
CA THR A 24 30.05 3.31 22.73
C THR A 24 31.51 2.91 22.69
N VAL A 25 31.85 2.07 21.72
CA VAL A 25 33.24 1.74 21.42
C VAL A 25 34.04 3.05 21.25
N PRO A 26 35.21 3.21 21.91
CA PRO A 26 36.02 4.42 21.79
C PRO A 26 36.31 4.79 20.33
N ASP A 27 36.34 6.09 20.04
CA ASP A 27 36.57 6.58 18.69
C ASP A 27 37.97 6.16 18.23
N GLY A 28 38.05 5.32 17.19
CA GLY A 28 39.30 4.76 16.66
C GLY A 28 39.66 3.33 17.11
N TRP A 29 38.82 2.66 17.90
CA TRP A 29 39.00 1.24 18.20
C TRP A 29 38.97 0.39 16.92
N LYS A 30 39.95 -0.49 16.77
CA LYS A 30 39.99 -1.51 15.73
C LYS A 30 40.15 -2.86 16.40
N GLU A 31 39.37 -3.83 15.95
CA GLU A 31 39.53 -5.21 16.36
C GLU A 31 40.78 -5.79 15.68
N ASP A 32 41.60 -6.50 16.44
CA ASP A 32 42.79 -7.14 15.90
C ASP A 32 42.40 -8.31 14.97
N PRO A 33 43.11 -8.50 13.85
CA PRO A 33 42.80 -9.58 12.92
C PRO A 33 43.09 -10.93 13.56
N PHE A 34 42.18 -11.89 13.38
CA PHE A 34 42.36 -13.25 13.88
C PHE A 34 43.44 -13.97 13.07
N THR A 35 44.54 -14.36 13.72
CA THR A 35 45.66 -15.00 13.07
C THR A 35 45.65 -16.52 13.28
N LYS A 36 46.51 -17.23 12.54
CA LYS A 36 46.68 -18.68 12.70
C LYS A 36 47.26 -19.05 14.07
N GLU A 37 47.96 -18.13 14.72
CA GLU A 37 48.59 -18.33 16.03
C GLU A 37 47.56 -18.39 17.16
N ASP A 38 46.42 -17.71 16.99
CA ASP A 38 45.32 -17.67 17.96
C ASP A 38 44.56 -18.99 18.05
N ASN A 39 44.61 -19.82 17.00
CA ASN A 39 44.01 -21.16 17.00
C ASN A 39 44.98 -22.23 16.47
N PRO A 40 45.95 -22.68 17.30
CA PRO A 40 46.96 -23.63 16.88
C PRO A 40 46.42 -25.06 16.70
N ARG A 41 45.31 -25.41 17.36
CA ARG A 41 44.71 -26.75 17.30
C ARG A 41 43.63 -26.90 16.22
N GLY A 42 43.23 -25.80 15.57
CA GLY A 42 42.21 -25.80 14.52
C GLY A 42 40.79 -26.07 15.04
N LEU A 43 39.86 -26.34 14.13
CA LEU A 43 38.48 -26.68 14.45
C LEU A 43 38.33 -28.20 14.65
N LEU A 44 37.55 -28.61 15.67
CA LEU A 44 37.27 -30.03 15.94
C LEU A 44 36.22 -30.60 14.99
N GLU A 45 35.17 -29.82 14.70
CA GLU A 45 34.00 -30.24 13.96
C GLU A 45 33.95 -29.63 12.56
N GLU A 46 33.32 -30.35 11.63
CA GLU A 46 33.14 -29.90 10.26
C GLU A 46 31.82 -29.13 10.10
N SER A 47 31.90 -27.92 9.55
CA SER A 47 30.76 -27.09 9.18
C SER A 47 30.62 -27.05 7.67
N SER A 48 29.43 -27.35 7.17
CA SER A 48 29.10 -27.36 5.75
C SER A 48 27.91 -26.46 5.44
N PHE A 49 28.02 -25.65 4.39
CA PHE A 49 26.90 -24.87 3.86
C PHE A 49 26.75 -25.09 2.36
N ALA A 50 25.52 -25.24 1.91
CA ALA A 50 25.16 -25.40 0.51
C ALA A 50 24.19 -24.29 0.06
N THR A 51 24.35 -23.82 -1.17
CA THR A 51 23.39 -22.90 -1.81
C THR A 51 23.12 -23.31 -3.24
N LEU A 52 21.84 -23.38 -3.61
CA LEU A 52 21.40 -23.62 -4.98
C LEU A 52 21.55 -22.36 -5.82
N PHE A 53 21.94 -22.52 -7.09
CA PHE A 53 22.01 -21.43 -8.06
C PHE A 53 21.12 -21.68 -9.28
N PRO A 54 20.65 -20.61 -9.96
CA PRO A 54 19.85 -20.77 -11.17
C PRO A 54 20.70 -21.27 -12.35
N LYS A 55 20.11 -22.13 -13.20
CA LYS A 55 20.77 -22.73 -14.38
C LYS A 55 21.47 -21.72 -15.30
N TYR A 56 20.90 -20.53 -15.50
CA TYR A 56 21.53 -19.50 -16.36
C TYR A 56 22.87 -18.97 -15.83
N ARG A 57 23.18 -19.20 -14.54
CA ARG A 57 24.40 -18.71 -13.90
C ARG A 57 25.55 -19.73 -13.99
N GLU A 58 25.26 -20.95 -14.42
CA GLU A 58 26.19 -22.08 -14.48
C GLU A 58 27.46 -21.79 -15.29
N ALA A 59 27.31 -21.26 -16.51
CA ALA A 59 28.44 -20.98 -17.41
C ALA A 59 29.47 -20.04 -16.76
N TYR A 60 28.99 -18.96 -16.13
CA TYR A 60 29.86 -18.02 -15.42
C TYR A 60 30.51 -18.67 -14.20
N LEU A 61 29.76 -19.45 -13.41
CA LEU A 61 30.30 -20.10 -12.22
C LEU A 61 31.40 -21.07 -12.59
N LYS A 62 31.24 -21.84 -13.66
CA LYS A 62 32.26 -22.75 -14.18
C LYS A 62 33.56 -22.02 -14.55
N GLU A 63 33.46 -20.85 -15.19
CA GLU A 63 34.62 -20.04 -15.56
C GLU A 63 35.33 -19.42 -14.35
N CYS A 64 34.59 -18.88 -13.38
CA CYS A 64 35.18 -18.20 -12.22
C CYS A 64 35.52 -19.13 -11.04
N TRP A 65 35.07 -20.40 -11.05
CA TRP A 65 35.22 -21.33 -9.94
C TRP A 65 36.68 -21.52 -9.47
N PRO A 66 37.68 -21.64 -10.37
CA PRO A 66 39.07 -21.77 -9.94
C PRO A 66 39.55 -20.57 -9.11
N LEU A 67 39.02 -19.37 -9.38
CA LEU A 67 39.34 -18.16 -8.61
C LEU A 67 38.69 -18.19 -7.23
N VAL A 68 37.46 -18.69 -7.12
CA VAL A 68 36.76 -18.89 -5.84
C VAL A 68 37.52 -19.88 -4.97
N GLN A 69 37.96 -21.01 -5.55
CA GLN A 69 38.76 -22.00 -4.83
C GLN A 69 40.08 -21.41 -4.34
N LYS A 70 40.78 -20.63 -5.17
CA LYS A 70 42.02 -19.94 -4.76
C LYS A 70 41.80 -19.02 -3.56
N ALA A 71 40.77 -18.17 -3.61
CA ALA A 71 40.47 -17.22 -2.52
C ALA A 71 40.08 -17.93 -1.21
N LEU A 72 39.30 -19.01 -1.27
CA LEU A 72 38.89 -19.77 -0.08
C LEU A 72 40.00 -20.67 0.48
N ASN A 73 40.93 -21.13 -0.38
CA ASN A 73 42.08 -21.93 0.02
C ASN A 73 43.06 -21.14 0.91
N GLU A 74 43.16 -19.82 0.77
CA GLU A 74 43.95 -18.96 1.67
C GLU A 74 43.49 -19.08 3.13
N SER A 75 42.19 -19.30 3.34
CA SER A 75 41.58 -19.53 4.65
C SER A 75 41.36 -21.01 4.97
N PHE A 76 41.90 -21.92 4.17
CA PHE A 76 41.73 -23.38 4.29
C PHE A 76 40.26 -23.85 4.29
N VAL A 77 39.39 -23.19 3.54
CA VAL A 77 37.99 -23.61 3.33
C VAL A 77 37.88 -24.33 1.98
N LYS A 78 37.32 -25.54 1.99
CA LYS A 78 37.10 -26.31 0.77
C LYS A 78 35.81 -25.83 0.10
N ALA A 79 35.85 -25.66 -1.22
CA ALA A 79 34.71 -25.26 -2.02
C ALA A 79 34.51 -26.21 -3.21
N GLU A 80 33.29 -26.73 -3.35
CA GLU A 80 32.89 -27.61 -4.45
C GLU A 80 31.69 -27.03 -5.21
N LEU A 81 31.69 -27.27 -6.53
CA LEU A 81 30.64 -26.84 -7.45
C LEU A 81 30.02 -28.07 -8.07
N ASP A 82 28.75 -28.29 -7.81
CA ASP A 82 27.97 -29.35 -8.44
C ASP A 82 27.09 -28.77 -9.55
N LEU A 83 27.39 -29.17 -10.79
CA LEU A 83 26.66 -28.76 -11.99
C LEU A 83 25.41 -29.63 -12.23
N ILE A 84 25.35 -30.83 -11.66
CA ILE A 84 24.22 -31.75 -11.81
C ILE A 84 23.07 -31.28 -10.95
N GLU A 85 23.32 -31.07 -9.65
CA GLU A 85 22.32 -30.53 -8.73
C GLU A 85 22.13 -29.01 -8.88
N GLY A 86 23.12 -28.31 -9.45
CA GLY A 86 23.12 -26.85 -9.52
C GLY A 86 23.34 -26.22 -8.14
N SER A 87 24.27 -26.77 -7.37
CA SER A 87 24.57 -26.37 -5.99
C SER A 87 26.05 -25.99 -5.82
N MET A 88 26.31 -25.05 -4.92
CA MET A 88 27.66 -24.70 -4.47
C MET A 88 27.75 -25.05 -3.00
N THR A 89 28.81 -25.75 -2.61
CA THR A 89 29.06 -26.16 -1.24
C THR A 89 30.39 -25.59 -0.73
N VAL A 90 30.40 -25.18 0.54
CA VAL A 90 31.60 -24.76 1.25
C VAL A 90 31.70 -25.53 2.55
N THR A 91 32.88 -26.09 2.82
CA THR A 91 33.15 -26.94 3.97
C THR A 91 34.43 -26.51 4.69
N THR A 92 34.39 -26.48 6.03
CA THR A 92 35.59 -26.27 6.82
C THR A 92 36.49 -27.50 6.78
N THR A 93 37.78 -27.30 6.98
CA THR A 93 38.77 -28.39 7.08
C THR A 93 39.45 -28.35 8.45
N LYS A 94 40.17 -29.42 8.80
CA LYS A 94 40.98 -29.47 10.03
C LYS A 94 42.08 -28.40 10.11
N LYS A 95 42.39 -27.74 8.98
CA LYS A 95 43.40 -26.68 8.87
C LYS A 95 42.81 -25.27 8.97
N THR A 96 41.48 -25.14 8.96
CA THR A 96 40.81 -23.86 9.12
C THR A 96 41.07 -23.33 10.52
N PHE A 97 41.66 -22.13 10.61
CA PHE A 97 42.01 -21.50 11.89
C PHE A 97 40.89 -20.56 12.36
N ASP A 98 40.35 -19.71 11.47
CA ASP A 98 39.27 -18.77 11.75
C ASP A 98 37.91 -19.49 11.82
N PRO A 99 37.19 -19.46 12.96
CA PRO A 99 35.86 -20.06 13.07
C PRO A 99 34.78 -19.31 12.29
N TYR A 100 34.93 -18.00 12.03
CA TYR A 100 33.92 -17.17 11.37
C TYR A 100 34.04 -17.16 9.85
N VAL A 101 35.17 -17.55 9.27
CA VAL A 101 35.39 -17.56 7.82
C VAL A 101 34.36 -18.41 7.06
N ILE A 102 33.85 -19.48 7.66
CA ILE A 102 32.82 -20.31 7.02
C ILE A 102 31.50 -19.55 6.81
N VAL A 103 31.18 -18.62 7.70
CA VAL A 103 30.00 -17.73 7.59
C VAL A 103 30.18 -16.76 6.43
N ARG A 104 31.40 -16.23 6.26
CA ARG A 104 31.77 -15.38 5.12
C ARG A 104 31.77 -16.14 3.80
N ALA A 105 32.31 -17.36 3.77
CA ALA A 105 32.30 -18.26 2.61
C ALA A 105 30.86 -18.62 2.19
N ARG A 106 29.98 -18.89 3.16
CA ARG A 106 28.54 -19.10 2.92
C ARG A 106 27.90 -17.87 2.26
N ASP A 107 28.26 -16.68 2.70
CA ASP A 107 27.70 -15.45 2.16
C ASP A 107 28.27 -15.11 0.77
N LEU A 108 29.53 -15.48 0.50
CA LEU A 108 30.14 -15.45 -0.84
C LEU A 108 29.34 -16.30 -1.85
N ILE A 109 29.07 -17.57 -1.54
CA ILE A 109 28.33 -18.45 -2.46
C ILE A 109 26.87 -17.97 -2.65
N LYS A 110 26.23 -17.39 -1.63
CA LYS A 110 24.92 -16.75 -1.78
C LYS A 110 24.96 -15.56 -2.73
N LEU A 111 26.00 -14.71 -2.66
CA LEU A 111 26.15 -13.57 -3.55
C LEU A 111 26.37 -14.00 -5.00
N LEU A 112 27.20 -15.02 -5.23
CA LEU A 112 27.42 -15.61 -6.54
C LEU A 112 26.13 -16.18 -7.13
N ALA A 113 25.31 -16.86 -6.31
CA ALA A 113 23.99 -17.36 -6.71
C ALA A 113 23.02 -16.21 -7.10
N ARG A 114 23.18 -15.01 -6.52
CA ARG A 114 22.44 -13.79 -6.89
C ARG A 114 23.14 -12.94 -7.95
N SER A 115 23.97 -13.59 -8.77
CA SER A 115 24.62 -13.00 -9.95
C SER A 115 25.49 -11.77 -9.68
N VAL A 116 26.01 -11.64 -8.47
CA VAL A 116 27.11 -10.70 -8.19
C VAL A 116 28.38 -11.24 -8.87
N PRO A 117 29.18 -10.39 -9.55
CA PRO A 117 30.44 -10.81 -10.14
C PRO A 117 31.47 -11.17 -9.07
N PHE A 118 32.34 -12.12 -9.36
CA PHE A 118 33.37 -12.63 -8.44
C PHE A 118 34.27 -11.53 -7.87
N GLU A 119 34.75 -10.62 -8.73
CA GLU A 119 35.63 -9.50 -8.34
C GLU A 119 35.04 -8.66 -7.20
N GLN A 120 33.72 -8.50 -7.21
CA GLN A 120 33.04 -7.75 -6.17
C GLN A 120 32.67 -8.64 -4.99
N ALA A 121 32.26 -9.89 -5.24
CA ALA A 121 31.84 -10.82 -4.21
C ALA A 121 32.97 -11.20 -3.26
N VAL A 122 34.21 -11.37 -3.75
CA VAL A 122 35.38 -11.77 -2.94
C VAL A 122 35.67 -10.81 -1.78
N ARG A 123 35.26 -9.54 -1.91
CA ARG A 123 35.41 -8.54 -0.84
C ARG A 123 34.66 -8.90 0.45
N ILE A 124 33.69 -9.82 0.42
CA ILE A 124 33.00 -10.32 1.63
C ILE A 124 33.93 -11.11 2.56
N LEU A 125 35.09 -11.55 2.07
CA LEU A 125 36.11 -12.21 2.89
C LEU A 125 36.88 -11.22 3.77
N GLN A 126 36.68 -9.91 3.63
CA GLN A 126 37.25 -8.88 4.50
C GLN A 126 36.33 -8.64 5.71
N ASP A 127 36.89 -8.32 6.89
CA ASP A 127 36.12 -8.17 8.14
C ASP A 127 35.16 -6.96 8.12
N ASP A 128 35.55 -5.85 7.48
CA ASP A 128 34.76 -4.62 7.39
C ASP A 128 33.55 -4.70 6.43
N MET A 129 33.46 -5.80 5.68
CA MET A 129 32.50 -5.97 4.60
C MET A 129 31.43 -6.99 5.00
N ALA A 130 30.17 -6.61 4.80
CA ALA A 130 29.04 -7.49 5.01
C ALA A 130 28.15 -7.55 3.77
N CYS A 131 27.25 -8.53 3.74
CA CYS A 131 26.27 -8.67 2.67
C CYS A 131 24.84 -8.58 3.20
N ASP A 132 23.93 -8.10 2.35
CA ASP A 132 22.51 -8.07 2.64
C ASP A 132 21.69 -8.47 1.40
N ILE A 133 20.84 -9.49 1.55
CA ILE A 133 19.94 -9.96 0.49
C ILE A 133 18.51 -9.56 0.85
N ILE A 134 18.05 -8.45 0.27
CA ILE A 134 16.75 -7.86 0.54
C ILE A 134 15.70 -8.46 -0.39
N LYS A 135 14.72 -9.16 0.19
CA LYS A 135 13.58 -9.71 -0.56
C LYS A 135 12.55 -8.60 -0.84
N ILE A 136 12.31 -8.30 -2.11
CA ILE A 136 11.35 -7.26 -2.55
C ILE A 136 10.08 -7.84 -3.20
N GLY A 137 10.09 -9.12 -3.60
CA GLY A 137 9.00 -9.74 -4.36
C GLY A 137 7.63 -9.76 -3.66
N SER A 138 7.59 -9.85 -2.33
CA SER A 138 6.34 -9.90 -1.56
C SER A 138 5.77 -8.52 -1.20
N LEU A 139 6.52 -7.44 -1.45
CA LEU A 139 6.15 -6.09 -0.99
C LEU A 139 5.03 -5.45 -1.83
N VAL A 140 4.85 -5.90 -3.07
CA VAL A 140 3.87 -5.33 -4.00
C VAL A 140 3.05 -6.43 -4.66
N ARG A 141 1.72 -6.41 -4.48
CA ARG A 141 0.80 -7.43 -5.03
C ARG A 141 0.75 -7.44 -6.56
N ASN A 142 0.69 -6.25 -7.18
CA ASN A 142 0.51 -6.14 -8.63
C ASN A 142 1.87 -6.20 -9.34
N ARG A 143 2.03 -7.17 -10.26
CA ARG A 143 3.27 -7.40 -11.01
C ARG A 143 3.76 -6.17 -11.79
N GLU A 144 2.88 -5.48 -12.49
CA GLU A 144 3.26 -4.27 -13.24
C GLU A 144 3.78 -3.15 -12.33
N ARG A 145 3.12 -2.96 -11.17
CA ARG A 145 3.52 -1.97 -10.19
C ARG A 145 4.88 -2.32 -9.58
N PHE A 146 5.13 -3.61 -9.34
CA PHE A 146 6.41 -4.11 -8.89
C PHE A 146 7.52 -3.80 -9.90
N ILE A 147 7.31 -4.12 -11.18
CA ILE A 147 8.28 -3.83 -12.25
C ILE A 147 8.58 -2.33 -12.33
N LYS A 148 7.54 -1.47 -12.31
CA LYS A 148 7.71 0.00 -12.34
C LYS A 148 8.47 0.53 -11.11
N ARG A 149 8.23 -0.01 -9.90
CA ARG A 149 8.96 0.40 -8.68
C ARG A 149 10.39 -0.12 -8.64
N ARG A 150 10.63 -1.36 -9.11
CA ARG A 150 11.97 -1.92 -9.25
C ARG A 150 12.79 -1.12 -10.28
N GLN A 151 12.19 -0.78 -11.42
CA GLN A 151 12.85 0.04 -12.43
C GLN A 151 13.18 1.44 -11.90
N ARG A 152 12.29 2.02 -11.07
CA ARG A 152 12.53 3.29 -10.39
C ARG A 152 13.74 3.25 -9.45
N LEU A 153 13.98 2.11 -8.77
CA LEU A 153 15.14 1.92 -7.91
C LEU A 153 16.45 1.94 -8.72
N LEU A 154 16.46 1.31 -9.90
CA LEU A 154 17.60 1.33 -10.82
C LEU A 154 17.83 2.75 -11.38
N GLY A 155 16.74 3.42 -11.76
CA GLY A 155 16.76 4.73 -12.39
C GLY A 155 17.09 4.68 -13.89
N PRO A 156 17.00 5.81 -14.61
CA PRO A 156 17.39 5.89 -16.00
C PRO A 156 18.90 5.64 -16.13
N LYS A 157 19.29 4.72 -17.02
CA LYS A 157 20.68 4.29 -17.24
C LYS A 157 21.42 3.87 -15.95
N GLY A 158 20.72 3.42 -14.91
CA GLY A 158 21.35 3.04 -13.64
C GLY A 158 21.83 4.20 -12.76
N SER A 159 21.53 5.45 -13.11
CA SER A 159 22.02 6.65 -12.40
C SER A 159 21.63 6.69 -10.91
N THR A 160 20.40 6.29 -10.59
CA THR A 160 19.89 6.30 -9.20
C THR A 160 20.60 5.26 -8.35
N LEU A 161 20.82 4.06 -8.91
CA LEU A 161 21.58 3.01 -8.25
C LEU A 161 23.04 3.46 -8.06
N LYS A 162 23.68 4.04 -9.09
CA LYS A 162 25.07 4.47 -8.97
C LYS A 162 25.27 5.57 -7.93
N ALA A 163 24.34 6.52 -7.85
CA ALA A 163 24.34 7.54 -6.80
C ALA A 163 24.22 6.92 -5.41
N LEU A 164 23.37 5.90 -5.25
CA LEU A 164 23.21 5.19 -3.98
C LEU A 164 24.50 4.45 -3.59
N GLU A 165 25.16 3.77 -4.52
CA GLU A 165 26.45 3.10 -4.29
C GLU A 165 27.54 4.06 -3.79
N LEU A 166 27.65 5.24 -4.42
CA LEU A 166 28.65 6.25 -4.05
C LEU A 166 28.36 6.91 -2.69
N LEU A 167 27.08 7.00 -2.30
CA LEU A 167 26.69 7.59 -1.03
C LEU A 167 26.88 6.61 0.13
N THR A 168 26.59 5.33 -0.07
CA THR A 168 26.64 4.32 1.00
C THR A 168 27.92 3.47 0.98
N ASN A 169 28.84 3.71 0.02
CA ASN A 169 30.02 2.88 -0.24
C ASN A 169 29.69 1.39 -0.38
N CYS A 170 28.50 1.09 -0.90
CA CYS A 170 28.03 -0.28 -1.11
C CYS A 170 28.00 -0.57 -2.60
N TYR A 171 28.14 -1.84 -2.95
CA TYR A 171 27.77 -2.35 -4.26
C TYR A 171 26.36 -2.92 -4.21
N ILE A 172 25.53 -2.61 -5.22
CA ILE A 172 24.12 -2.97 -5.20
C ILE A 172 23.76 -3.67 -6.51
N MET A 173 23.28 -4.91 -6.43
CA MET A 173 22.77 -5.67 -7.56
C MET A 173 21.25 -5.86 -7.43
N VAL A 174 20.49 -5.30 -8.37
CA VAL A 174 19.03 -5.47 -8.43
C VAL A 174 18.70 -6.57 -9.44
N GLN A 175 18.31 -7.75 -8.95
CA GLN A 175 17.98 -8.89 -9.81
C GLN A 175 16.67 -9.55 -9.40
N GLY A 176 15.77 -9.73 -10.37
CA GLY A 176 14.52 -10.46 -10.18
C GLY A 176 13.68 -9.88 -9.04
N ASN A 177 13.50 -10.69 -7.99
CA ASN A 177 12.67 -10.38 -6.82
C ASN A 177 13.49 -9.99 -5.58
N THR A 178 14.80 -9.77 -5.74
CA THR A 178 15.70 -9.43 -4.65
C THR A 178 16.67 -8.32 -5.03
N VAL A 179 17.16 -7.62 -4.02
CA VAL A 179 18.26 -6.65 -4.14
C VAL A 179 19.37 -7.16 -3.25
N SER A 180 20.52 -7.47 -3.83
CA SER A 180 21.72 -7.85 -3.10
C SER A 180 22.57 -6.60 -2.90
N ALA A 181 23.04 -6.37 -1.68
CA ALA A 181 23.94 -5.29 -1.34
C ALA A 181 25.19 -5.86 -0.65
N LEU A 182 26.34 -5.24 -0.90
CA LEU A 182 27.62 -5.59 -0.32
C LEU A 182 28.32 -4.30 0.11
N GLY A 183 28.77 -4.21 1.36
CA GLY A 183 29.39 -2.99 1.88
C GLY A 183 29.49 -2.96 3.40
N PRO A 184 29.88 -1.80 3.97
CA PRO A 184 29.93 -1.63 5.42
C PRO A 184 28.53 -1.66 6.04
N PHE A 185 28.44 -2.08 7.31
CA PHE A 185 27.17 -2.22 8.03
C PHE A 185 26.31 -0.94 8.06
N SER A 186 26.94 0.23 8.21
CA SER A 186 26.27 1.54 8.18
C SER A 186 25.59 1.80 6.83
N GLY A 187 26.31 1.51 5.74
CA GLY A 187 25.81 1.63 4.37
C GLY A 187 24.67 0.65 4.09
N LEU A 188 24.80 -0.61 4.51
CA LEU A 188 23.77 -1.63 4.32
C LEU A 188 22.44 -1.26 5.00
N LYS A 189 22.49 -0.69 6.21
CA LYS A 189 21.29 -0.22 6.93
C LYS A 189 20.54 0.85 6.13
N GLU A 190 21.27 1.81 5.56
CA GLU A 190 20.68 2.86 4.72
C GLU A 190 20.15 2.29 3.40
N VAL A 191 20.90 1.42 2.72
CA VAL A 191 20.44 0.75 1.48
C VAL A 191 19.15 -0.02 1.73
N ARG A 192 19.09 -0.81 2.81
CA ARG A 192 17.89 -1.56 3.19
C ARG A 192 16.69 -0.64 3.36
N LYS A 193 16.85 0.49 4.06
CA LYS A 193 15.81 1.49 4.24
C LYS A 193 15.35 2.07 2.90
N VAL A 194 16.28 2.47 2.03
CA VAL A 194 15.97 3.05 0.70
C VAL A 194 15.19 2.07 -0.17
N VAL A 195 15.61 0.80 -0.22
CA VAL A 195 14.94 -0.26 -0.99
C VAL A 195 13.52 -0.48 -0.47
N TRP A 196 13.34 -0.57 0.85
CA TRP A 196 12.03 -0.78 1.47
C TRP A 196 11.06 0.38 1.21
N ASP A 197 11.53 1.62 1.38
CA ASP A 197 10.76 2.83 1.13
C ASP A 197 10.34 2.95 -0.35
N THR A 198 11.25 2.61 -1.25
CA THR A 198 10.99 2.60 -2.70
C THR A 198 9.84 1.65 -3.06
N MET A 199 9.82 0.48 -2.42
CA MET A 199 8.73 -0.49 -2.59
C MET A 199 7.44 -0.05 -1.91
N LYS A 200 7.50 0.80 -0.88
CA LYS A 200 6.36 1.46 -0.21
C LYS A 200 5.86 2.74 -0.90
N ASN A 201 6.22 2.97 -2.16
CA ASN A 201 5.80 4.12 -2.97
C ASN A 201 6.49 5.45 -2.67
N ILE A 202 7.54 5.48 -1.86
CA ILE A 202 8.39 6.66 -1.70
C ILE A 202 9.39 6.65 -2.87
N HIS A 203 9.79 7.81 -3.40
CA HIS A 203 10.76 7.86 -4.49
C HIS A 203 12.20 7.80 -3.94
N PRO A 204 13.12 6.97 -4.49
CA PRO A 204 14.48 6.83 -3.96
C PRO A 204 15.27 8.14 -3.94
N ILE A 205 15.00 9.05 -4.88
CA ILE A 205 15.56 10.42 -4.92
C ILE A 205 15.40 11.16 -3.59
N TYR A 206 14.29 10.99 -2.85
CA TYR A 206 14.12 11.66 -1.55
C TYR A 206 15.12 11.14 -0.53
N ASN A 207 15.33 9.82 -0.49
CA ASN A 207 16.31 9.20 0.39
C ASN A 207 17.74 9.53 -0.02
N ILE A 208 18.03 9.59 -1.33
CA ILE A 208 19.34 10.04 -1.85
C ILE A 208 19.62 11.47 -1.40
N LYS A 209 18.66 12.41 -1.54
CA LYS A 209 18.82 13.78 -1.05
C LYS A 209 19.03 13.83 0.46
N ALA A 210 18.29 13.03 1.23
CA ALA A 210 18.47 12.93 2.67
C ALA A 210 19.88 12.41 3.02
N LEU A 211 20.39 11.39 2.31
CA LEU A 211 21.75 10.87 2.49
C LEU A 211 22.83 11.89 2.14
N MET A 212 22.64 12.68 1.07
CA MET A 212 23.54 13.77 0.73
C MET A 212 23.61 14.80 1.86
N ILE A 213 22.46 15.23 2.39
CA ILE A 213 22.40 16.18 3.50
C ILE A 213 23.04 15.59 4.76
N LYS A 214 22.73 14.34 5.11
CA LYS A 214 23.36 13.65 6.25
C LYS A 214 24.89 13.60 6.12
N ARG A 215 25.41 13.33 4.92
CA ARG A 215 26.85 13.23 4.68
C ARG A 215 27.54 14.58 4.84
N GLU A 216 26.90 15.68 4.43
CA GLU A 216 27.43 17.03 4.67
C GLU A 216 27.34 17.40 6.16
N LEU A 217 26.21 17.17 6.82
CA LEU A 217 26.02 17.46 8.25
C LEU A 217 26.97 16.64 9.15
N ALA A 218 27.36 15.44 8.73
CA ALA A 218 28.29 14.60 9.47
C ALA A 218 29.73 15.14 9.45
N LYS A 219 30.10 15.95 8.45
CA LYS A 219 31.43 16.58 8.39
C LYS A 219 31.58 17.61 9.51
N ASP A 220 30.52 18.35 9.83
CA ASP A 220 30.52 19.40 10.84
C ASP A 220 30.56 18.82 12.27
N PRO A 221 31.64 19.05 13.05
CA PRO A 221 31.80 18.44 14.38
C PRO A 221 30.74 18.91 15.39
N GLU A 222 30.28 20.16 15.31
CA GLU A 222 29.30 20.73 16.26
C GLU A 222 27.89 20.15 16.12
N LEU A 223 27.54 19.62 14.94
CA LEU A 223 26.22 19.07 14.66
C LEU A 223 26.16 17.56 14.89
N ARG A 224 27.28 16.84 15.04
CA ARG A 224 27.31 15.38 15.23
C ARG A 224 26.49 14.89 16.42
N SER A 225 26.51 15.63 17.53
CA SER A 225 25.79 15.28 18.76
C SER A 225 24.33 15.75 18.79
N LYS A 226 23.89 16.53 17.79
CA LYS A 226 22.55 17.14 17.76
C LYS A 226 21.64 16.38 16.78
N SER A 227 20.34 16.36 17.06
CA SER A 227 19.35 15.77 16.13
C SER A 227 19.28 16.54 14.80
N TRP A 228 19.31 15.81 13.68
CA TRP A 228 19.32 16.37 12.32
C TRP A 228 17.93 16.48 11.68
N GLU A 229 16.85 16.13 12.37
CA GLU A 229 15.49 16.07 11.79
C GLU A 229 15.02 17.39 11.18
N ARG A 230 15.46 18.52 11.74
CA ARG A 230 15.15 19.87 11.25
C ARG A 230 15.69 20.13 9.84
N PHE A 231 16.85 19.55 9.51
CA PHE A 231 17.53 19.75 8.22
C PHE A 231 17.10 18.73 7.17
N LEU A 232 16.50 17.62 7.60
CA LEU A 232 16.04 16.57 6.71
C LEU A 232 14.74 16.94 5.99
N PRO A 233 14.66 16.76 4.66
CA PRO A 233 13.44 17.02 3.91
C PRO A 233 12.30 16.08 4.36
N GLN A 234 11.28 16.63 5.04
CA GLN A 234 10.10 15.85 5.42
C GLN A 234 9.07 15.87 4.29
N PHE A 235 8.91 14.74 3.59
CA PHE A 235 7.87 14.62 2.58
C PHE A 235 6.53 14.25 3.21
N LYS A 236 5.66 15.25 3.41
CA LYS A 236 4.29 15.00 3.84
C LYS A 236 3.49 14.42 2.69
N HIS A 237 2.84 13.28 2.92
CA HIS A 237 1.90 12.75 1.94
C HIS A 237 0.75 13.75 1.77
N LYS A 238 0.66 14.37 0.61
CA LYS A 238 -0.50 15.22 0.26
C LYS A 238 -1.69 14.31 -0.04
N ASN A 239 -2.31 13.76 1.00
CA ASN A 239 -3.66 13.22 0.87
C ASN A 239 -4.57 14.42 0.64
N VAL A 240 -4.97 14.68 -0.61
CA VAL A 240 -6.10 15.57 -0.90
C VAL A 240 -7.35 14.81 -0.46
N SER A 241 -7.55 14.73 0.85
CA SER A 241 -8.44 13.79 1.54
C SER A 241 -9.91 14.11 1.34
N LYS A 242 -10.22 15.22 0.68
CA LYS A 242 -11.58 15.65 0.41
C LYS A 242 -11.82 15.68 -1.10
N ARG A 243 -11.79 14.49 -1.72
CA ARG A 243 -12.52 14.33 -2.98
C ARG A 243 -13.99 14.54 -2.64
N LYS A 244 -14.61 15.62 -3.14
CA LYS A 244 -16.06 15.82 -2.98
C LYS A 244 -16.76 14.59 -3.54
N GLU A 245 -17.48 13.89 -2.69
CA GLU A 245 -18.24 12.73 -3.12
C GLU A 245 -19.41 13.21 -4.00
N PRO A 246 -19.69 12.54 -5.12
CA PRO A 246 -20.84 12.90 -5.94
C PRO A 246 -22.11 12.78 -5.09
N LYS A 247 -23.00 13.78 -5.17
CA LYS A 247 -24.28 13.80 -4.43
C LYS A 247 -25.16 12.58 -4.73
N LYS A 248 -24.98 11.95 -5.92
CA LYS A 248 -25.61 10.69 -6.31
C LYS A 248 -24.56 9.59 -6.28
N LYS A 249 -24.45 8.87 -5.15
CA LYS A 249 -23.74 7.59 -5.09
C LYS A 249 -24.72 6.49 -5.47
N SER A 250 -24.47 5.80 -6.58
CA SER A 250 -25.18 4.54 -6.84
C SER A 250 -24.79 3.55 -5.74
N VAL A 251 -25.79 3.05 -5.00
CA VAL A 251 -25.58 1.95 -4.05
C VAL A 251 -25.20 0.72 -4.89
N LYS A 252 -24.08 0.06 -4.56
CA LYS A 252 -23.72 -1.21 -5.21
C LYS A 252 -24.83 -2.22 -4.93
N LYS A 253 -25.31 -2.90 -5.98
CA LYS A 253 -26.27 -4.01 -5.85
C LYS A 253 -25.61 -5.13 -5.04
N ASP A 254 -26.39 -5.80 -4.20
CA ASP A 254 -25.92 -6.97 -3.46
C ASP A 254 -25.46 -8.07 -4.42
N TYR A 255 -24.42 -8.80 -4.02
CA TYR A 255 -23.88 -9.88 -4.83
C TYR A 255 -24.90 -11.03 -4.88
N THR A 256 -25.47 -11.26 -6.05
CA THR A 256 -26.23 -12.48 -6.35
C THR A 256 -25.31 -13.44 -7.12
N PRO A 257 -25.17 -14.71 -6.68
CA PRO A 257 -24.39 -15.71 -7.40
C PRO A 257 -25.06 -16.12 -8.71
N PHE A 258 -26.37 -15.86 -8.85
CA PHE A 258 -27.12 -16.14 -10.06
C PHE A 258 -27.03 -14.96 -11.03
N PRO A 259 -26.69 -15.20 -12.32
CA PRO A 259 -26.74 -14.17 -13.33
C PRO A 259 -28.19 -13.69 -13.52
N PRO A 260 -28.41 -12.41 -13.88
CA PRO A 260 -29.73 -11.98 -14.28
C PRO A 260 -30.20 -12.76 -15.51
N PRO A 261 -31.51 -12.98 -15.69
CA PRO A 261 -32.02 -13.61 -16.90
C PRO A 261 -31.59 -12.80 -18.13
N GLN A 262 -31.23 -13.49 -19.21
CA GLN A 262 -30.94 -12.84 -20.47
C GLN A 262 -32.19 -12.10 -20.96
N PRO A 263 -32.06 -10.90 -21.54
CA PRO A 263 -33.21 -10.23 -22.12
C PRO A 263 -33.75 -11.08 -23.27
N GLU A 264 -35.04 -11.40 -23.21
CA GLU A 264 -35.72 -12.19 -24.25
C GLU A 264 -35.57 -11.51 -25.62
N SER A 265 -35.26 -12.30 -26.65
CA SER A 265 -35.24 -11.80 -28.02
C SER A 265 -36.66 -11.40 -28.44
N GLN A 266 -36.78 -10.61 -29.50
CA GLN A 266 -38.10 -10.26 -30.01
C GLN A 266 -38.89 -11.53 -30.44
N ILE A 267 -38.19 -12.52 -31.00
CA ILE A 267 -38.77 -13.81 -31.37
C ILE A 267 -39.29 -14.56 -30.14
N ASP A 268 -38.52 -14.58 -29.04
CA ASP A 268 -38.92 -15.25 -27.80
C ASP A 268 -40.13 -14.55 -27.15
N LYS A 269 -40.19 -13.22 -27.21
CA LYS A 269 -41.36 -12.45 -26.75
C LYS A 269 -42.60 -12.76 -27.57
N GLU A 270 -42.44 -12.88 -28.89
CA GLU A 270 -43.53 -13.22 -29.81
C GLU A 270 -43.98 -14.68 -29.67
N LEU A 271 -43.06 -15.60 -29.36
CA LEU A 271 -43.35 -16.99 -29.04
C LEU A 271 -44.09 -17.10 -27.70
N ALA A 272 -43.65 -16.37 -26.68
CA ALA A 272 -44.27 -16.32 -25.36
C ALA A 272 -45.67 -15.68 -25.37
N SER A 273 -45.89 -14.65 -26.20
CA SER A 273 -47.21 -14.02 -26.40
C SER A 273 -48.15 -14.84 -27.29
N GLY A 274 -47.63 -15.86 -27.99
CA GLY A 274 -48.35 -16.63 -29.00
C GLY A 274 -48.64 -15.87 -30.29
N GLU A 275 -48.17 -14.62 -30.41
CA GLU A 275 -48.31 -13.81 -31.62
C GLU A 275 -47.45 -14.35 -32.76
N TYR A 276 -46.35 -15.04 -32.47
CA TYR A 276 -45.49 -15.62 -33.49
C TYR A 276 -46.23 -16.60 -34.42
N PHE A 277 -47.18 -17.36 -33.88
CA PHE A 277 -47.92 -18.38 -34.63
C PHE A 277 -49.11 -17.82 -35.44
N LEU A 278 -49.51 -16.57 -35.19
CA LEU A 278 -50.65 -15.96 -35.88
C LEU A 278 -50.23 -15.38 -37.23
N LYS A 279 -50.99 -15.71 -38.30
CA LYS A 279 -50.82 -15.06 -39.61
C LYS A 279 -51.18 -13.57 -39.50
N GLU A 280 -50.57 -12.71 -40.32
CA GLU A 280 -50.81 -11.26 -40.27
C GLU A 280 -52.30 -10.87 -40.34
N SER A 281 -53.10 -11.59 -41.13
CA SER A 281 -54.55 -11.36 -41.24
C SER A 281 -55.28 -11.61 -39.91
N GLN A 282 -54.86 -12.61 -39.15
CA GLN A 282 -55.42 -12.94 -37.84
C GLN A 282 -54.97 -11.92 -36.79
N LYS A 283 -53.71 -11.45 -36.85
CA LYS A 283 -53.21 -10.35 -36.02
C LYS A 283 -54.04 -9.08 -36.26
N ARG A 284 -54.33 -8.74 -37.52
CA ARG A 284 -55.17 -7.58 -37.88
C ARG A 284 -56.60 -7.73 -37.36
N ARG A 285 -57.22 -8.91 -37.50
CA ARG A 285 -58.57 -9.17 -36.98
C ARG A 285 -58.65 -9.06 -35.45
N LYS A 286 -57.69 -9.63 -34.71
CA LYS A 286 -57.60 -9.49 -33.26
C LYS A 286 -57.44 -8.04 -32.83
N LYS A 287 -56.58 -7.26 -33.49
CA LYS A 287 -56.44 -5.81 -33.23
C LYS A 287 -57.76 -5.05 -33.46
N LEU A 288 -58.48 -5.38 -34.54
CA LEU A 288 -59.79 -4.80 -34.82
C LEU A 288 -60.85 -5.20 -33.79
N GLU A 289 -60.83 -6.44 -33.31
CA GLU A 289 -61.71 -6.93 -32.25
C GLU A 289 -61.37 -6.28 -30.89
N GLU A 290 -60.10 -6.14 -30.52
CA GLU A 290 -59.67 -5.40 -29.32
C GLU A 290 -60.10 -3.95 -29.36
N VAL A 291 -59.91 -3.28 -30.52
CA VAL A 291 -60.41 -1.91 -30.74
C VAL A 291 -61.94 -1.87 -30.62
N LYS A 292 -62.65 -2.85 -31.20
CA LYS A 292 -64.11 -2.95 -31.15
C LYS A 292 -64.63 -3.26 -29.74
N VAL A 293 -63.96 -4.10 -28.96
CA VAL A 293 -64.30 -4.42 -27.56
C VAL A 293 -64.04 -3.23 -26.67
N THR A 294 -62.93 -2.50 -26.87
CA THR A 294 -62.66 -1.21 -26.22
C THR A 294 -63.77 -0.20 -26.54
N PHE A 295 -64.22 -0.18 -27.80
CA PHE A 295 -65.35 0.62 -28.25
C PHE A 295 -66.69 0.14 -27.68
N MET A 296 -66.87 -1.16 -27.42
CA MET A 296 -68.12 -1.71 -26.84
C MET A 296 -68.22 -1.52 -25.33
N PHE A 297 -67.10 -1.31 -24.62
CA PHE A 297 -67.11 -0.91 -23.21
C PHE A 297 -67.59 0.55 -23.05
N PHE A 298 -67.44 1.35 -24.11
CA PHE A 298 -68.02 2.68 -24.29
C PHE A 298 -69.25 2.57 -25.23
N ASP A 299 -70.38 1.98 -24.81
CA ASP A 299 -71.71 2.55 -25.13
C ASP A 299 -72.93 1.66 -24.80
N LYS A 300 -74.04 2.36 -24.54
CA LYS A 300 -75.43 1.96 -24.84
C LYS A 300 -76.15 3.18 -25.48
N PRO A 301 -77.22 3.01 -26.29
CA PRO A 301 -77.15 2.71 -27.71
C PRO A 301 -77.89 3.76 -28.57
N PHE A 302 -77.43 4.02 -29.81
CA PHE A 302 -78.36 4.40 -30.88
C PHE A 302 -77.89 3.94 -32.26
N LEU A 303 -78.87 3.50 -33.04
CA LEU A 303 -78.77 2.62 -34.20
C LEU A 303 -78.23 3.28 -35.49
N TYR A 304 -77.54 2.44 -36.29
CA TYR A 304 -77.52 2.39 -37.77
C TYR A 304 -76.87 3.54 -38.57
N HIS A 305 -75.54 3.46 -38.76
CA HIS A 305 -74.86 3.49 -40.07
C HIS A 305 -73.35 3.18 -39.87
N ALA A 306 -73.04 1.89 -39.69
CA ALA A 306 -71.83 1.43 -39.00
C ALA A 306 -70.66 0.97 -39.90
N ARG A 307 -70.45 1.53 -41.11
CA ARG A 307 -69.28 1.16 -41.93
C ARG A 307 -68.43 2.30 -42.50
N GLU A 308 -69.00 3.45 -42.85
CA GLU A 308 -68.21 4.58 -43.41
C GLU A 308 -67.77 5.62 -42.36
N TYR A 309 -68.54 5.84 -41.29
CA TYR A 309 -68.19 6.85 -40.28
C TYR A 309 -67.02 6.45 -39.36
N VAL A 310 -66.83 5.14 -39.11
CA VAL A 310 -65.80 4.64 -38.17
C VAL A 310 -64.38 4.83 -38.73
N LEU A 311 -64.19 4.71 -40.04
CA LEU A 311 -62.88 4.94 -40.70
C LEU A 311 -62.55 6.43 -40.81
N PHE A 312 -63.55 7.29 -40.99
CA PHE A 312 -63.36 8.73 -41.13
C PHE A 312 -63.07 9.44 -39.79
N MET A 313 -63.68 8.98 -38.69
CA MET A 313 -63.52 9.58 -37.36
C MET A 313 -62.39 8.97 -36.50
N GLN A 314 -61.76 7.88 -36.96
CA GLN A 314 -60.69 7.18 -36.25
C GLN A 314 -59.47 8.05 -35.86
N PRO A 315 -58.92 8.91 -36.73
CA PRO A 315 -57.81 9.78 -36.38
C PRO A 315 -58.22 10.86 -35.37
N PHE A 316 -59.43 11.38 -35.51
CA PHE A 316 -59.96 12.46 -34.68
C PHE A 316 -60.24 11.98 -33.25
N LEU A 317 -60.86 10.80 -33.09
CA LEU A 317 -61.08 10.20 -31.77
C LEU A 317 -59.76 9.78 -31.10
N CYS A 318 -58.78 9.21 -31.84
CA CYS A 318 -57.47 8.86 -31.30
C CYS A 318 -56.69 10.09 -30.80
N MET A 319 -56.86 11.23 -31.48
CA MET A 319 -56.28 12.49 -31.04
C MET A 319 -56.94 12.97 -29.74
N GLN A 320 -58.27 12.90 -29.63
CA GLN A 320 -58.99 13.29 -28.42
C GLN A 320 -58.68 12.37 -27.22
N THR A 321 -58.54 11.06 -27.41
CA THR A 321 -58.17 10.14 -26.33
C THR A 321 -56.73 10.36 -25.86
N LYS A 322 -55.78 10.60 -26.77
CA LYS A 322 -54.40 10.98 -26.41
C LYS A 322 -54.34 12.32 -25.68
N GLN A 323 -55.16 13.29 -26.07
CA GLN A 323 -55.26 14.57 -25.38
C GLN A 323 -55.88 14.41 -23.99
N ALA A 324 -56.95 13.62 -23.86
CA ALA A 324 -57.59 13.32 -22.58
C ALA A 324 -56.63 12.56 -21.63
N GLU A 325 -55.94 11.53 -22.12
CA GLU A 325 -54.91 10.81 -21.36
C GLU A 325 -53.72 11.69 -20.97
N ALA A 326 -53.31 12.62 -21.84
CA ALA A 326 -52.25 13.57 -21.50
C ALA A 326 -52.70 14.56 -20.42
N VAL A 327 -53.97 14.98 -20.45
CA VAL A 327 -54.56 15.85 -19.42
C VAL A 327 -54.70 15.10 -18.09
N THR A 328 -55.17 13.85 -18.09
CA THR A 328 -55.25 13.04 -16.87
C THR A 328 -53.87 12.74 -16.30
N LYS A 329 -52.87 12.38 -17.12
CA LYS A 329 -51.48 12.21 -16.68
C LYS A 329 -50.89 13.49 -16.08
N ARG A 330 -51.13 14.65 -16.70
CA ARG A 330 -50.71 15.95 -16.13
C ARG A 330 -51.45 16.29 -14.83
N GLN A 331 -52.71 15.87 -14.70
CA GLN A 331 -53.48 16.02 -13.46
C GLN A 331 -52.92 15.10 -12.36
N GLU A 332 -52.59 13.85 -12.69
CA GLU A 332 -51.96 12.88 -11.78
C GLU A 332 -50.57 13.32 -11.34
N GLU A 333 -49.76 13.89 -12.24
CA GLU A 333 -48.44 14.45 -11.91
C GLU A 333 -48.56 15.68 -11.01
N ARG A 334 -49.51 16.59 -11.30
CA ARG A 334 -49.81 17.72 -10.40
C ARG A 334 -50.30 17.26 -9.04
N ASN A 335 -51.19 16.26 -8.99
CA ASN A 335 -51.69 15.69 -7.74
C ASN A 335 -50.57 14.97 -6.97
N LYS A 336 -49.65 14.25 -7.65
CA LYS A 336 -48.45 13.64 -7.04
C LYS A 336 -47.48 14.68 -6.50
N ALA A 337 -47.33 15.82 -7.16
CA ALA A 337 -46.51 16.92 -6.68
C ALA A 337 -47.12 17.65 -5.47
N PHE A 338 -48.45 17.61 -5.32
CA PHE A 338 -49.18 18.25 -4.22
C PHE A 338 -49.35 17.35 -2.98
N ILE A 339 -48.99 16.07 -3.07
CA ILE A 339 -48.88 15.17 -1.91
C ILE A 339 -47.46 15.32 -1.34
N PRO A 340 -47.29 15.80 -0.10
CA PRO A 340 -45.98 15.83 0.55
C PRO A 340 -45.38 14.42 0.54
N PRO A 341 -44.09 14.25 0.16
CA PRO A 341 -43.45 12.94 0.19
C PRO A 341 -43.59 12.34 1.60
N LYS A 342 -44.12 11.12 1.72
CA LYS A 342 -44.13 10.41 3.01
C LYS A 342 -42.69 10.22 3.46
N GLU A 343 -42.27 10.99 4.46
CA GLU A 343 -41.03 10.74 5.19
C GLU A 343 -41.14 9.36 5.84
N LYS A 344 -40.15 8.49 5.62
CA LYS A 344 -40.04 7.26 6.39
C LYS A 344 -39.90 7.65 7.86
N PRO A 345 -40.65 7.04 8.81
CA PRO A 345 -40.41 7.29 10.22
C PRO A 345 -38.94 6.95 10.51
N ILE A 346 -38.21 7.92 11.05
CA ILE A 346 -36.85 7.72 11.56
C ILE A 346 -36.98 6.75 12.73
N THR A 347 -36.71 5.47 12.50
CA THR A 347 -36.36 4.53 13.58
C THR A 347 -34.99 4.95 14.11
N LYS A 348 -35.02 5.78 15.16
CA LYS A 348 -33.84 6.00 16.01
C LYS A 348 -33.51 4.64 16.67
N PRO A 349 -32.26 4.15 16.62
CA PRO A 349 -31.88 2.97 17.39
C PRO A 349 -32.07 3.27 18.88
N GLN A 350 -32.72 2.35 19.60
CA GLN A 350 -32.94 2.42 21.04
C GLN A 350 -31.61 2.63 21.78
N LYS A 351 -31.53 3.72 22.56
CA LYS A 351 -30.69 3.80 23.76
C LYS A 351 -31.55 4.28 24.91
N ALA A 352 -31.44 3.53 26.01
CA ALA A 352 -32.27 3.58 27.20
C ALA A 352 -32.37 4.97 27.83
N SER A 353 -33.56 5.30 28.33
CA SER A 353 -33.84 6.41 29.22
C SER A 353 -33.35 6.08 30.63
N THR A 354 -32.43 6.89 31.17
CA THR A 354 -32.39 7.24 32.59
C THR A 354 -32.67 8.73 32.71
N SER A 355 -33.60 9.05 33.59
CA SER A 355 -34.18 10.37 33.85
C SER A 355 -33.24 11.24 34.68
N ALA A 356 -33.10 12.52 34.30
CA ALA A 356 -32.86 13.59 35.28
C ALA A 356 -33.19 14.96 34.64
N LYS A 357 -34.02 15.72 35.34
CA LYS A 357 -34.41 17.10 35.06
C LYS A 357 -33.16 18.00 35.00
N ILE A 358 -33.13 18.91 34.03
CA ILE A 358 -32.06 19.89 33.86
C ILE A 358 -32.36 21.10 34.77
N ASP A 359 -31.50 21.34 35.76
CA ASP A 359 -31.61 22.49 36.68
C ASP A 359 -31.16 23.81 36.02
N VAL A 360 -32.14 24.72 35.84
CA VAL A 360 -31.98 26.04 35.22
C VAL A 360 -31.07 26.97 36.05
N ASN A 361 -30.97 26.74 37.36
CA ASN A 361 -30.18 27.57 38.28
C ASN A 361 -28.66 27.37 38.08
N ALA A 362 -28.22 26.12 37.83
CA ALA A 362 -26.82 25.82 37.54
C ALA A 362 -26.32 26.45 36.22
N ILE A 363 -27.23 26.69 35.27
CA ILE A 363 -26.92 27.33 33.98
C ILE A 363 -26.81 28.86 34.16
N LYS A 364 -27.68 29.48 34.97
CA LYS A 364 -27.59 30.92 35.28
C LYS A 364 -26.30 31.28 36.01
N ASP A 365 -25.81 30.42 36.90
CA ASP A 365 -24.53 30.63 37.59
C ASP A 365 -23.32 30.47 36.66
N LYS A 366 -23.38 29.53 35.71
CA LYS A 366 -22.36 29.38 34.65
C LYS A 366 -22.33 30.59 33.71
N VAL A 367 -23.49 31.19 33.40
CA VAL A 367 -23.58 32.40 32.58
C VAL A 367 -23.05 33.63 33.31
N LYS A 368 -23.26 33.75 34.63
CA LYS A 368 -22.62 34.80 35.45
C LYS A 368 -21.09 34.62 35.52
N LYS A 369 -20.60 33.38 35.68
CA LYS A 369 -19.15 33.06 35.63
C LYS A 369 -18.52 33.34 34.27
N ALA A 370 -19.26 33.16 33.17
CA ALA A 370 -18.79 33.45 31.82
C ALA A 370 -18.76 34.97 31.50
N LYS A 371 -19.68 35.77 32.05
CA LYS A 371 -19.68 37.24 31.89
C LYS A 371 -18.54 37.94 32.66
N GLY A 372 -17.89 37.27 33.62
CA GLY A 372 -16.68 37.76 34.29
C GLY A 372 -15.38 37.61 33.49
N LYS A 373 -15.37 36.83 32.41
CA LYS A 373 -14.21 36.70 31.50
C LYS A 373 -14.39 37.65 30.31
N LYS A 374 -13.96 38.90 30.45
CA LYS A 374 -13.72 39.78 29.29
C LYS A 374 -12.55 39.19 28.49
N LEU A 375 -12.80 38.98 27.20
CA LEU A 375 -11.78 38.72 26.18
C LEU A 375 -10.81 39.91 26.13
N GLY A 376 -9.50 39.66 26.29
CA GLY A 376 -8.45 40.58 25.82
C GLY A 376 -7.70 41.45 26.84
N ALA A 377 -7.44 40.99 28.07
CA ALA A 377 -6.44 41.64 28.94
C ALA A 377 -5.58 40.60 29.69
N LEU A 378 -4.26 40.84 29.75
CA LEU A 378 -3.27 40.03 30.47
C LEU A 378 -3.49 40.14 32.00
N PRO A 379 -3.25 39.06 32.78
CA PRO A 379 -3.43 39.07 34.24
C PRO A 379 -2.43 40.00 34.94
N GLU A 380 -2.91 40.75 35.95
CA GLU A 380 -2.15 41.79 36.67
C GLU A 380 -0.89 41.30 37.40
N GLU A 381 -0.75 39.98 37.63
CA GLU A 381 0.46 39.40 38.23
C GLU A 381 1.64 39.27 37.24
N GLU A 382 1.39 39.19 35.93
CA GLU A 382 2.45 39.16 34.91
C GLU A 382 3.02 40.55 34.60
N VAL A 383 2.26 41.61 34.84
CA VAL A 383 2.71 43.00 34.63
C VAL A 383 3.67 43.43 35.75
N LYS A 384 3.46 42.98 37.00
CA LYS A 384 4.36 43.29 38.12
C LYS A 384 5.72 42.60 38.01
N LYS A 385 5.79 41.36 37.50
CA LYS A 385 7.06 40.65 37.26
C LYS A 385 7.91 41.29 36.15
N LYS A 386 7.28 41.79 35.08
CA LYS A 386 8.01 42.48 33.98
C LYS A 386 8.51 43.89 34.35
N LEU A 387 7.88 44.55 35.32
CA LEU A 387 8.34 45.84 35.84
C LEU A 387 9.48 45.69 36.87
N SER A 388 9.56 44.58 37.60
CA SER A 388 10.68 44.31 38.52
C SER A 388 11.96 43.88 37.82
N GLU A 389 11.88 43.16 36.69
CA GLU A 389 13.09 42.77 35.92
C GLU A 389 13.72 43.92 35.14
N LYS A 390 12.94 44.95 34.77
CA LYS A 390 13.46 46.15 34.09
C LYS A 390 14.16 47.16 35.01
N LYS A 391 14.06 47.04 36.33
CA LYS A 391 14.77 47.89 37.31
C LYS A 391 16.09 47.30 37.84
N LYS A 392 16.47 46.08 37.44
CA LYS A 392 17.77 45.46 37.79
C LYS A 392 18.82 45.51 36.67
N LYS A 393 18.53 46.20 35.55
CA LYS A 393 19.50 46.55 34.51
C LYS A 393 19.38 48.04 34.19
N LYS A 394 19.88 48.86 35.10
CA LYS A 394 20.41 50.19 34.81
C LYS A 394 21.62 50.40 35.70
#